data_AF-A0A183BDH7-F1
#
_entry.id   AF-A0A183BDH7-F1
#
_cell.length_a   1.000
_cell.length_b   1.000
_cell.length_c   1.000
_cell.angle_alpha   90.00
_cell.angle_beta   90.00
_cell.angle_gamma   90.00
#
_symmetry.space_group_name_H-M   'P 1'
#
loop_
_entity.id
_entity.type
_entity.pdbx_description
1 polymer ?
#
loop_
_entity_poly.entity_id
_entity_poly.type
_entity_poly.pdbx_seq_one_letter_code
_entity_poly.pdbx_strand_id
1 'polypeptide(L)'
;MLFDVKLDVWETGEGECNVLLETKFEKVYEKIDLTLLNRLLRLIVDHNIADYMTAKNNVVINYKDMNHTNSYGIIRGLQFASFITQYYGLVLDLLVLGLERAAEMCGPPQMPNDFLQFQDTATEVAHPIRLYCRYVDRFWMFFRFTAEEARDLIQRYLTEHPDPNNENIVGYNNKKCWPRDSRMRLMKHDVNLGRAVFWDIKNRLPRSITTIDWDSSFVSVYSKDNPNLLFAMCGFECRILPSCRAPNQTTDANLPSGVWHLQNEELGGLGMLSMGHVLIPQSDLRWSKQTDVGITHFRSGMSHDEDQVIPNLFSYILTWETEFRDSQSVWAEYALKRQEANAQNR
;
A
#
# COMPACT_ATOMS: atom_id res chain seq x y z
N MET A 1 9.38 -0.26 10.20
CA MET A 1 9.58 -1.71 10.40
C MET A 1 9.57 -2.50 9.10
N LEU A 2 8.52 -2.50 8.26
CA LEU A 2 8.38 -3.46 7.14
C LEU A 2 9.45 -3.40 6.01
N PHE A 3 10.04 -2.23 5.75
CA PHE A 3 11.07 -2.07 4.70
C PHE A 3 12.51 -2.02 5.26
N ASP A 4 12.67 -1.88 6.58
CA ASP A 4 13.94 -1.53 7.24
C ASP A 4 14.80 -2.75 7.61
N VAL A 5 14.23 -3.95 7.51
CA VAL A 5 14.89 -5.21 7.91
C VAL A 5 15.70 -5.82 6.74
N LYS A 6 15.63 -5.21 5.56
CA LYS A 6 16.26 -5.73 4.35
C LYS A 6 17.67 -5.19 4.20
N LEU A 7 18.61 -6.09 3.88
CA LEU A 7 20.03 -5.79 3.73
C LEU A 7 20.24 -4.70 2.66
N ASP A 8 20.99 -3.66 3.01
CA ASP A 8 21.50 -2.58 2.15
C ASP A 8 20.46 -1.83 1.30
N VAL A 9 19.17 -1.89 1.66
CA VAL A 9 18.10 -1.28 0.86
C VAL A 9 18.23 0.24 0.74
N TRP A 10 18.84 0.91 1.71
CA TRP A 10 19.00 2.37 1.70
C TRP A 10 20.36 2.83 1.17
N GLU A 11 21.27 1.90 0.89
CA GLU A 11 22.55 2.22 0.28
C GLU A 11 22.33 2.54 -1.21
N THR A 12 23.00 3.59 -1.70
CA THR A 12 23.01 3.94 -3.13
C THR A 12 24.43 4.30 -3.59
N GLY A 13 25.44 3.77 -2.90
CA GLY A 13 26.84 4.12 -3.15
C GLY A 13 27.29 3.72 -4.56
N GLU A 14 26.74 2.63 -5.07
CA GLU A 14 27.06 2.06 -6.39
C GLU A 14 26.03 2.44 -7.47
N GLY A 15 25.11 3.36 -7.15
CA GLY A 15 24.07 3.83 -8.06
C GLY A 15 22.82 2.95 -8.07
N GLU A 16 22.57 2.20 -7.00
CA GLU A 16 21.35 1.42 -6.84
C GLU A 16 20.12 2.31 -6.69
N CYS A 17 18.99 1.81 -7.17
CA CYS A 17 17.71 2.51 -7.14
C CYS A 17 16.63 1.60 -6.58
N ASN A 18 15.79 2.13 -5.70
CA ASN A 18 14.56 1.46 -5.31
C ASN A 18 13.37 2.07 -6.04
N VAL A 19 12.46 1.23 -6.50
CA VAL A 19 11.23 1.68 -7.14
C VAL A 19 10.06 1.06 -6.42
N LEU A 20 9.09 1.88 -6.03
CA LEU A 20 7.83 1.43 -5.47
C LEU A 20 6.71 1.79 -6.44
N LEU A 21 6.10 0.76 -7.02
CA LEU A 21 4.94 0.86 -7.89
C LEU A 21 3.68 0.63 -7.07
N GLU A 22 2.81 1.63 -7.01
CA GLU A 22 1.44 1.53 -6.52
C GLU A 22 0.50 1.58 -7.72
N THR A 23 -0.35 0.58 -7.85
CA THR A 23 -1.28 0.54 -8.97
C THR A 23 -2.52 -0.31 -8.67
N LYS A 24 -3.47 -0.31 -9.61
CA LYS A 24 -4.73 -1.01 -9.54
C LYS A 24 -4.96 -1.80 -10.82
N PHE A 25 -5.46 -3.02 -10.65
CA PHE A 25 -6.01 -3.76 -11.77
C PHE A 25 -7.36 -3.16 -12.19
N GLU A 26 -7.40 -2.56 -13.37
CA GLU A 26 -8.58 -1.89 -13.88
C GLU A 26 -9.58 -2.86 -14.49
N LYS A 27 -10.86 -2.67 -14.11
CA LYS A 27 -12.01 -3.43 -14.65
C LYS A 27 -11.92 -4.95 -14.48
N VAL A 28 -11.18 -5.46 -13.49
CA VAL A 28 -11.09 -6.92 -13.23
C VAL A 28 -12.47 -7.54 -13.07
N TYR A 29 -13.32 -6.96 -12.23
CA TYR A 29 -14.66 -7.47 -11.96
C TYR A 29 -15.55 -7.53 -13.20
N GLU A 30 -15.37 -6.58 -14.10
CA GLU A 30 -16.18 -6.45 -15.33
C GLU A 30 -15.65 -7.33 -16.45
N LYS A 31 -14.37 -7.74 -16.38
CA LYS A 31 -13.66 -8.49 -17.42
C LYS A 31 -13.50 -9.98 -17.16
N ILE A 32 -14.09 -10.51 -16.10
CA ILE A 32 -14.05 -11.95 -15.85
C ILE A 32 -14.99 -12.67 -16.82
N ASP A 33 -14.41 -13.45 -17.73
CA ASP A 33 -15.15 -14.40 -18.56
C ASP A 33 -15.61 -15.59 -17.71
N LEU A 34 -16.92 -15.83 -17.69
CA LEU A 34 -17.53 -16.92 -16.92
C LEU A 34 -17.08 -18.31 -17.40
N THR A 35 -16.75 -18.46 -18.69
CA THR A 35 -16.28 -19.75 -19.23
C THR A 35 -14.88 -20.08 -18.72
N LEU A 36 -13.98 -19.09 -18.70
CA LEU A 36 -12.64 -19.21 -18.11
C LEU A 36 -12.73 -19.40 -16.61
N LEU A 37 -13.57 -18.62 -15.93
CA LEU A 37 -13.79 -18.74 -14.49
C LEU A 37 -14.22 -20.16 -14.10
N ASN A 38 -15.14 -20.77 -14.85
CA ASN A 38 -15.58 -22.14 -14.58
C ASN A 38 -14.42 -23.15 -14.64
N ARG A 39 -13.57 -23.04 -15.67
CA ARG A 39 -12.38 -23.90 -15.81
C ARG A 39 -11.40 -23.69 -14.67
N LEU A 40 -11.16 -22.45 -14.27
CA LEU A 40 -10.27 -22.13 -13.15
C LEU A 40 -10.83 -22.65 -11.83
N LEU A 41 -12.12 -22.52 -11.57
CA LEU A 41 -12.75 -23.00 -10.34
C LEU A 41 -12.71 -24.53 -10.23
N ARG A 42 -12.87 -25.26 -11.35
CA ARG A 42 -12.75 -26.73 -11.38
C ARG A 42 -11.36 -27.26 -10.98
N LEU A 43 -10.33 -26.42 -10.96
CA LEU A 43 -9.00 -26.81 -10.48
C LEU A 43 -8.93 -26.87 -8.95
N ILE A 44 -9.80 -26.13 -8.25
CA ILE A 44 -9.71 -25.93 -6.80
C ILE A 44 -10.92 -26.45 -6.02
N VAL A 45 -12.09 -26.52 -6.65
CA VAL A 45 -13.33 -27.01 -6.02
C VAL A 45 -13.99 -28.09 -6.87
N ASP A 46 -14.91 -28.84 -6.26
CA ASP A 46 -15.70 -29.83 -6.98
C ASP A 46 -16.46 -29.20 -8.17
N HIS A 47 -16.58 -29.97 -9.24
CA HIS A 47 -17.25 -29.56 -10.46
C HIS A 47 -18.65 -28.99 -10.25
N ASN A 48 -19.46 -29.57 -9.35
CA ASN A 48 -20.82 -29.08 -9.09
C ASN A 48 -20.81 -27.69 -8.43
N ILE A 49 -19.84 -27.45 -7.54
CA ILE A 49 -19.68 -26.15 -6.87
C ILE A 49 -19.19 -25.10 -7.90
N ALA A 50 -18.24 -25.47 -8.76
CA ALA A 50 -17.75 -24.59 -9.82
C ALA A 50 -18.88 -24.19 -10.79
N ASP A 51 -19.72 -25.13 -11.19
CA ASP A 51 -20.88 -24.87 -12.06
C ASP A 51 -21.92 -23.99 -11.37
N TYR A 52 -22.22 -24.25 -10.10
CA TYR A 52 -23.11 -23.40 -9.30
C TYR A 52 -22.59 -21.95 -9.22
N MET A 53 -21.33 -21.77 -8.84
CA MET A 53 -20.71 -20.44 -8.69
C MET A 53 -20.69 -19.67 -10.02
N THR A 54 -20.45 -20.38 -11.14
CA THR A 54 -20.45 -19.76 -12.47
C THR A 54 -21.87 -19.39 -12.90
N ALA A 55 -22.81 -20.32 -12.82
CA ALA A 55 -24.21 -20.09 -13.22
C ALA A 55 -24.86 -18.98 -12.40
N LYS A 56 -24.52 -18.85 -11.12
CA LYS A 56 -25.07 -17.82 -10.23
C LYS A 56 -24.65 -16.39 -10.62
N ASN A 57 -23.55 -16.22 -11.36
CA ASN A 57 -23.18 -14.92 -11.93
C ASN A 57 -23.98 -14.59 -13.20
N ASN A 58 -24.51 -15.59 -13.91
CA ASN A 58 -25.30 -15.43 -15.12
C ASN A 58 -26.80 -15.28 -14.79
N VAL A 59 -27.17 -14.13 -14.21
CA VAL A 59 -28.54 -13.81 -13.81
C VAL A 59 -29.02 -12.50 -14.46
N VAL A 60 -30.33 -12.33 -14.51
CA VAL A 60 -30.94 -11.08 -14.97
C VAL A 60 -30.89 -10.05 -13.83
N ILE A 61 -30.21 -8.93 -14.08
CA ILE A 61 -30.14 -7.78 -13.18
C ILE A 61 -31.27 -6.83 -13.56
N ASN A 62 -32.10 -6.48 -12.58
CA ASN A 62 -33.25 -5.59 -12.75
C ASN A 62 -33.01 -4.29 -11.98
N TYR A 63 -33.26 -3.15 -12.63
CA TYR A 63 -33.32 -1.85 -11.99
C TYR A 63 -34.46 -1.03 -12.59
N LYS A 64 -35.49 -0.76 -11.78
CA LYS A 64 -36.77 -0.18 -12.25
C LYS A 64 -37.33 -1.02 -13.41
N ASP A 65 -37.53 -0.42 -14.58
CA ASP A 65 -38.06 -1.09 -15.78
C ASP A 65 -36.96 -1.70 -16.67
N MET A 66 -35.68 -1.56 -16.31
CA MET A 66 -34.56 -2.08 -17.07
C MET A 66 -34.17 -3.48 -16.59
N ASN A 67 -34.13 -4.43 -17.54
CA ASN A 67 -33.69 -5.80 -17.29
C ASN A 67 -32.51 -6.13 -18.22
N HIS A 68 -31.42 -6.65 -17.68
CA HIS A 68 -30.23 -7.04 -18.44
C HIS A 68 -29.67 -8.36 -17.92
N THR A 69 -29.36 -9.30 -18.81
CA THR A 69 -28.73 -10.58 -18.43
C THR A 69 -27.23 -10.42 -18.30
N ASN A 70 -26.66 -10.68 -17.12
CA ASN A 70 -25.23 -10.58 -16.88
C ASN A 70 -24.45 -11.75 -17.49
N SER A 71 -24.12 -11.66 -18.77
CA SER A 71 -23.35 -12.68 -19.48
C SER A 71 -21.83 -12.57 -19.30
N TYR A 72 -21.33 -11.42 -18.81
CA TYR A 72 -19.90 -11.13 -18.69
C TYR A 72 -19.60 -10.30 -17.44
N GLY A 73 -18.54 -10.66 -16.71
CA GLY A 73 -18.22 -10.06 -15.41
C GLY A 73 -18.94 -10.73 -14.23
N ILE A 74 -18.46 -10.43 -13.02
CA ILE A 74 -18.98 -11.03 -11.79
C ILE A 74 -19.89 -10.07 -11.02
N ILE A 75 -20.85 -10.64 -10.29
CA ILE A 75 -21.72 -9.89 -9.39
C ILE A 75 -21.06 -9.80 -8.01
N ARG A 76 -20.64 -8.60 -7.64
CA ARG A 76 -19.94 -8.32 -6.37
C ARG A 76 -20.81 -8.54 -5.12
N GLY A 77 -22.14 -8.54 -5.27
CA GLY A 77 -23.08 -8.72 -4.16
C GLY A 77 -23.32 -10.18 -3.76
N LEU A 78 -22.72 -11.15 -4.46
CA LEU A 78 -22.81 -12.56 -4.06
C LEU A 78 -21.91 -12.82 -2.84
N GLN A 79 -22.37 -13.66 -1.91
CA GLN A 79 -21.64 -13.95 -0.66
C GLN A 79 -20.25 -14.56 -0.90
N PHE A 80 -20.10 -15.36 -1.97
CA PHE A 80 -18.83 -15.96 -2.37
C PHE A 80 -18.05 -15.12 -3.40
N ALA A 81 -18.47 -13.89 -3.71
CA ALA A 81 -17.78 -13.02 -4.67
C ALA A 81 -16.37 -12.65 -4.19
N SER A 82 -16.17 -12.54 -2.87
CA SER A 82 -14.86 -12.30 -2.26
C SER A 82 -13.87 -13.41 -2.62
N PHE A 83 -14.30 -14.67 -2.52
CA PHE A 83 -13.48 -15.84 -2.88
C PHE A 83 -13.10 -15.84 -4.36
N ILE A 84 -14.07 -15.64 -5.26
CA ILE A 84 -13.81 -15.57 -6.70
C ILE A 84 -12.82 -14.45 -7.01
N THR A 85 -13.01 -13.28 -6.41
CA THR A 85 -12.14 -12.11 -6.63
C THR A 85 -10.71 -12.39 -6.20
N GLN A 86 -10.50 -12.96 -5.01
CA GLN A 86 -9.15 -13.22 -4.50
C GLN A 86 -8.46 -14.32 -5.29
N TYR A 87 -9.19 -15.36 -5.70
CA TYR A 87 -8.65 -16.43 -6.52
C TYR A 87 -8.29 -15.96 -7.94
N TYR A 88 -9.16 -15.16 -8.57
CA TYR A 88 -8.85 -14.56 -9.87
C TYR A 88 -7.69 -13.56 -9.76
N GLY A 89 -7.63 -12.81 -8.66
CA GLY A 89 -6.50 -11.95 -8.31
C GLY A 89 -5.19 -12.75 -8.22
N LEU A 90 -5.19 -13.92 -7.59
CA LEU A 90 -4.02 -14.80 -7.53
C LEU A 90 -3.53 -15.20 -8.93
N VAL A 91 -4.44 -15.50 -9.87
CA VAL A 91 -4.06 -15.78 -11.27
C VAL A 91 -3.37 -14.58 -11.90
N LEU A 92 -3.84 -13.35 -11.64
CA LEU A 92 -3.19 -12.13 -12.09
C LEU A 92 -1.82 -11.92 -11.43
N ASP A 93 -1.69 -12.22 -10.13
CA ASP A 93 -0.44 -12.10 -9.40
C ASP A 93 0.63 -13.02 -9.99
N LEU A 94 0.26 -14.25 -10.37
CA LEU A 94 1.15 -15.20 -11.02
C LEU A 94 1.61 -14.71 -12.41
N LEU A 95 0.76 -14.00 -13.16
CA LEU A 95 1.14 -13.37 -14.43
C LEU A 95 2.10 -12.20 -14.23
N VAL A 96 1.90 -11.40 -13.18
CA VAL A 96 2.77 -10.25 -12.88
C VAL A 96 4.13 -10.69 -12.35
N LEU A 97 4.16 -11.61 -11.38
CA LEU A 97 5.38 -12.06 -10.72
C LEU A 97 6.16 -13.09 -11.53
N GLY A 98 5.47 -13.97 -12.25
CA GLY A 98 6.05 -15.21 -12.78
C GLY A 98 6.11 -16.32 -11.74
N LEU A 99 6.11 -17.58 -12.20
CA LEU A 99 6.02 -18.75 -11.32
C LEU A 99 7.23 -18.90 -10.39
N GLU A 100 8.44 -18.65 -10.90
CA GLU A 100 9.68 -18.78 -10.12
C GLU A 100 9.71 -17.79 -8.95
N ARG A 101 9.50 -16.49 -9.23
CA ARG A 101 9.53 -15.46 -8.19
C ARG A 101 8.36 -15.60 -7.21
N ALA A 102 7.18 -16.00 -7.68
CA ALA A 102 6.05 -16.26 -6.80
C ALA A 102 6.34 -17.45 -5.84
N ALA A 103 6.96 -18.52 -6.34
CA ALA A 103 7.34 -19.66 -5.51
C ALA A 103 8.40 -19.29 -4.46
N GLU A 104 9.40 -18.48 -4.82
CA GLU A 104 10.40 -17.97 -3.87
C GLU A 104 9.78 -17.11 -2.76
N MET A 105 8.79 -16.27 -3.11
CA MET A 105 8.07 -15.44 -2.15
C MET A 105 7.20 -16.28 -1.21
N CYS A 106 6.48 -17.28 -1.72
CA CYS A 106 5.64 -18.16 -0.90
C CYS A 106 6.45 -19.16 -0.06
N GLY A 107 7.65 -19.53 -0.48
CA GLY A 107 8.45 -20.58 0.15
C GLY A 107 7.95 -22.00 -0.20
N PRO A 108 8.64 -23.04 0.29
CA PRO A 108 8.27 -24.42 0.02
C PRO A 108 6.90 -24.76 0.65
N PRO A 109 6.04 -25.58 -0.01
CA PRO A 109 4.70 -25.90 0.51
C PRO A 109 4.67 -26.54 1.91
N GLN A 110 5.75 -27.21 2.31
CA GLN A 110 5.90 -27.82 3.62
C GLN A 110 6.18 -26.79 4.72
N MET A 111 6.80 -25.66 4.37
CA MET A 111 7.19 -24.59 5.28
C MET A 111 7.04 -23.25 4.55
N PRO A 112 5.80 -22.74 4.41
CA PRO A 112 5.56 -21.48 3.71
C PRO A 112 6.18 -20.31 4.49
N ASN A 113 6.59 -19.29 3.74
CA ASN A 113 7.10 -18.05 4.31
C ASN A 113 5.94 -17.20 4.84
N ASP A 114 6.22 -16.44 5.90
CA ASP A 114 5.34 -15.36 6.34
C ASP A 114 5.44 -14.14 5.42
N PHE A 115 4.49 -13.23 5.58
CA PHE A 115 4.40 -12.01 4.78
C PHE A 115 5.71 -11.19 4.80
N LEU A 116 6.23 -10.86 3.62
CA LEU A 116 7.48 -10.12 3.37
C LEU A 116 8.77 -10.81 3.87
N GLN A 117 8.70 -12.10 4.17
CA GLN A 117 9.87 -12.90 4.55
C GLN A 117 10.31 -13.81 3.39
N PHE A 118 11.62 -14.09 3.35
CA PHE A 118 12.24 -15.07 2.47
C PHE A 118 12.97 -16.11 3.33
N GLN A 119 13.24 -17.28 2.75
CA GLN A 119 14.03 -18.32 3.42
C GLN A 119 15.48 -17.85 3.67
N ASP A 120 16.08 -17.18 2.68
CA ASP A 120 17.48 -16.76 2.70
C ASP A 120 17.66 -15.37 2.08
N THR A 121 18.72 -14.66 2.48
CA THR A 121 19.12 -13.38 1.87
C THR A 121 19.50 -13.53 0.39
N ALA A 122 20.06 -14.68 0.00
CA ALA A 122 20.43 -14.94 -1.39
C ALA A 122 19.20 -14.99 -2.32
N THR A 123 18.11 -15.64 -1.87
CA THR A 123 16.85 -15.68 -2.64
C THR A 123 16.17 -14.32 -2.69
N GLU A 124 16.29 -13.52 -1.63
CA GLU A 124 15.84 -12.14 -1.66
C GLU A 124 16.58 -11.32 -2.75
N VAL A 125 17.90 -11.49 -2.86
CA VAL A 125 18.77 -10.71 -3.77
C VAL A 125 18.74 -11.18 -5.22
N ALA A 126 18.36 -12.43 -5.46
CA ALA A 126 18.37 -13.06 -6.79
C ALA A 126 17.52 -12.34 -7.85
N HIS A 127 16.49 -11.59 -7.47
CA HIS A 127 15.56 -10.96 -8.41
C HIS A 127 15.27 -9.49 -8.05
N PRO A 128 15.06 -8.57 -9.03
CA PRO A 128 14.78 -7.17 -8.74
C PRO A 128 13.50 -6.92 -7.94
N ILE A 129 12.42 -7.68 -8.19
CA ILE A 129 11.18 -7.62 -7.39
C ILE A 129 11.46 -8.16 -5.98
N ARG A 130 11.48 -7.29 -4.97
CA ARG A 130 11.78 -7.65 -3.58
C ARG A 130 10.54 -7.85 -2.73
N LEU A 131 9.48 -7.07 -2.94
CA LEU A 131 8.23 -7.21 -2.20
C LEU A 131 7.04 -7.09 -3.13
N TYR A 132 6.00 -7.83 -2.81
CA TYR A 132 4.72 -7.79 -3.48
C TYR A 132 3.61 -7.84 -2.43
N CYS A 133 2.62 -6.97 -2.57
CA CYS A 133 1.43 -6.99 -1.75
C CYS A 133 0.23 -6.65 -2.62
N ARG A 134 -0.85 -7.42 -2.51
CA ARG A 134 -2.14 -7.09 -3.14
C ARG A 134 -3.21 -6.95 -2.08
N TYR A 135 -3.89 -5.81 -2.10
CA TYR A 135 -5.08 -5.55 -1.32
C TYR A 135 -6.28 -5.46 -2.27
N VAL A 136 -7.00 -6.58 -2.39
CA VAL A 136 -8.15 -6.73 -3.29
C VAL A 136 -7.76 -6.48 -4.76
N ASP A 137 -8.00 -5.28 -5.31
CA ASP A 137 -7.72 -4.89 -6.69
C ASP A 137 -6.50 -3.96 -6.83
N ARG A 138 -5.98 -3.43 -5.72
CA ARG A 138 -4.76 -2.61 -5.68
C ARG A 138 -3.57 -3.46 -5.30
N PHE A 139 -2.43 -3.21 -5.90
CA PHE A 139 -1.20 -3.89 -5.54
C PHE A 139 -0.01 -2.95 -5.51
N TRP A 140 0.97 -3.34 -4.70
CA TRP A 140 2.23 -2.64 -4.50
C TRP A 140 3.38 -3.58 -4.81
N MET A 141 4.33 -3.08 -5.58
CA MET A 141 5.56 -3.79 -5.92
C MET A 141 6.76 -2.96 -5.52
N PHE A 142 7.67 -3.55 -4.77
CA PHE A 142 8.94 -2.94 -4.43
C PHE A 142 10.05 -3.60 -5.23
N PHE A 143 10.82 -2.80 -5.94
CA PHE A 143 11.95 -3.22 -6.75
C PHE A 143 13.24 -2.65 -6.18
N ARG A 144 14.31 -3.45 -6.24
CA ARG A 144 15.69 -3.03 -6.01
C ARG A 144 16.46 -3.32 -7.29
N PHE A 145 16.97 -2.27 -7.93
CA PHE A 145 17.77 -2.38 -9.14
C PHE A 145 19.22 -2.02 -8.87
N THR A 146 20.11 -2.78 -9.49
CA THR A 146 21.50 -2.36 -9.70
C THR A 146 21.57 -1.26 -10.77
N ALA A 147 22.68 -0.53 -10.83
CA ALA A 147 22.89 0.51 -11.83
C ALA A 147 22.86 -0.03 -13.28
N GLU A 148 23.24 -1.30 -13.49
CA GLU A 148 23.23 -1.95 -14.79
C GLU A 148 21.82 -2.35 -15.22
N GLU A 149 21.07 -3.02 -14.34
CA GLU A 149 19.68 -3.42 -14.62
C GLU A 149 18.77 -2.21 -14.86
N ALA A 150 18.93 -1.15 -14.06
CA ALA A 150 18.17 0.09 -14.25
C ALA A 150 18.46 0.71 -15.62
N ARG A 151 19.74 0.72 -16.04
CA ARG A 151 20.14 1.28 -17.34
C ARG A 151 19.59 0.46 -18.50
N ASP A 152 19.68 -0.86 -18.43
CA ASP A 152 19.14 -1.77 -19.45
C ASP A 152 17.62 -1.61 -19.60
N LEU A 153 16.90 -1.58 -18.47
CA LEU A 153 15.44 -1.42 -18.47
C LEU A 153 15.00 -0.09 -19.09
N ILE A 154 15.69 1.01 -18.73
CA ILE A 154 15.45 2.33 -19.33
C ILE A 154 15.74 2.31 -20.83
N GLN A 155 16.83 1.65 -21.25
CA GLN A 155 17.21 1.58 -22.66
C GLN A 155 16.17 0.83 -23.48
N ARG A 156 15.67 -0.32 -22.99
CA ARG A 156 14.57 -1.07 -23.63
C ARG A 156 13.31 -0.21 -23.75
N TYR A 157 12.93 0.47 -22.68
CA TYR A 157 11.78 1.37 -22.69
C TYR A 157 11.92 2.51 -23.72
N LEU A 158 13.05 3.22 -23.74
CA LEU A 158 13.30 4.33 -24.68
C LEU A 158 13.48 3.86 -26.13
N THR A 159 13.82 2.59 -26.35
CA THR A 159 13.89 2.01 -27.69
C THR A 159 12.49 1.88 -28.29
N GLU A 160 11.50 1.45 -27.50
CA GLU A 160 10.12 1.38 -27.97
C GLU A 160 9.40 2.74 -27.93
N HIS A 161 9.71 3.57 -26.94
CA HIS A 161 9.06 4.85 -26.68
C HIS A 161 10.10 5.97 -26.63
N PRO A 162 10.63 6.41 -27.79
CA PRO A 162 11.69 7.42 -27.83
C PRO A 162 11.16 8.78 -27.36
N ASP A 163 11.89 9.40 -26.43
CA ASP A 163 11.58 10.74 -25.89
C ASP A 163 12.73 11.73 -26.20
N PRO A 164 12.77 12.32 -27.41
CA PRO A 164 13.79 13.29 -27.79
C PRO A 164 13.63 14.65 -27.08
N ASN A 165 12.42 15.00 -26.64
CA ASN A 165 12.07 16.30 -26.08
C ASN A 165 12.13 16.36 -24.55
N ASN A 166 12.42 15.24 -23.87
CA ASN A 166 12.34 15.09 -22.40
C ASN A 166 10.94 15.36 -21.84
N GLU A 167 9.91 14.99 -22.60
CA GLU A 167 8.51 15.17 -22.23
C GLU A 167 8.05 14.16 -21.17
N ASN A 168 8.84 13.12 -20.87
CA ASN A 168 8.51 12.12 -19.85
C ASN A 168 8.27 12.71 -18.45
N ILE A 169 8.82 13.89 -18.16
CA ILE A 169 8.59 14.62 -16.91
C ILE A 169 7.14 15.14 -16.83
N VAL A 170 6.56 15.48 -17.98
CA VAL A 170 5.18 15.97 -18.10
C VAL A 170 4.22 14.80 -17.87
N GLY A 171 3.23 14.99 -17.00
CA GLY A 171 2.27 13.94 -16.66
C GLY A 171 2.82 12.85 -15.72
N TYR A 172 3.98 13.07 -15.08
CA TYR A 172 4.43 12.18 -14.01
C TYR A 172 3.66 12.50 -12.71
N ASN A 173 2.91 11.52 -12.21
CA ASN A 173 2.09 11.68 -11.00
C ASN A 173 2.96 11.90 -9.77
N ASN A 174 2.59 12.87 -8.92
CA ASN A 174 3.32 13.17 -7.69
C ASN A 174 2.34 13.53 -6.55
N LYS A 175 2.71 13.18 -5.32
CA LYS A 175 1.89 13.37 -4.12
C LYS A 175 1.91 14.82 -3.67
N LYS A 176 0.79 15.52 -3.85
CA LYS A 176 0.66 16.96 -3.55
C LYS A 176 0.40 17.27 -2.08
N CYS A 177 0.12 16.26 -1.25
CA CYS A 177 -0.04 16.35 0.19
C CYS A 177 1.24 16.79 0.92
N TRP A 178 2.40 16.30 0.46
CA TRP A 178 3.70 16.63 1.05
C TRP A 178 4.20 18.01 0.58
N PRO A 179 5.05 18.72 1.35
CA PRO A 179 5.72 19.92 0.84
C PRO A 179 6.71 19.59 -0.29
N ARG A 180 7.11 20.59 -1.08
CA ARG A 180 7.89 20.38 -2.31
C ARG A 180 9.24 19.71 -2.09
N ASP A 181 9.91 19.97 -0.96
CA ASP A 181 11.18 19.34 -0.57
C ASP A 181 11.06 17.83 -0.27
N SER A 182 9.87 17.45 0.19
CA SER A 182 9.52 16.13 0.70
C SER A 182 8.92 15.22 -0.37
N ARG A 183 8.61 15.78 -1.53
CA ARG A 183 8.13 15.06 -2.72
C ARG A 183 9.29 14.39 -3.46
N MET A 184 8.94 13.44 -4.32
CA MET A 184 9.87 12.92 -5.31
C MET A 184 10.29 14.04 -6.26
N ARG A 185 11.61 14.21 -6.45
CA ARG A 185 12.22 15.10 -7.43
C ARG A 185 12.19 14.44 -8.81
N LEU A 186 11.82 15.23 -9.82
CA LEU A 186 11.62 14.74 -11.18
C LEU A 186 12.94 14.82 -11.98
N MET A 187 13.90 13.96 -11.62
CA MET A 187 15.13 13.79 -12.39
C MET A 187 14.90 12.91 -13.62
N LYS A 188 15.54 13.21 -14.75
CA LYS A 188 15.34 12.46 -16.02
C LYS A 188 15.57 10.95 -15.85
N HIS A 189 16.63 10.56 -15.16
CA HIS A 189 16.95 9.15 -14.90
C HIS A 189 15.82 8.45 -14.14
N ASP A 190 15.41 9.02 -13.00
CA ASP A 190 14.40 8.44 -12.12
C ASP A 190 13.00 8.41 -12.76
N VAL A 191 12.64 9.46 -13.50
CA VAL A 191 11.37 9.53 -14.23
C VAL A 191 11.31 8.46 -15.31
N ASN A 192 12.40 8.28 -16.07
CA ASN A 192 12.48 7.24 -17.09
C ASN A 192 12.46 5.84 -16.46
N LEU A 193 13.15 5.64 -15.33
CA LEU A 193 13.11 4.38 -14.59
C LEU A 193 11.69 4.05 -14.13
N GLY A 194 10.99 5.01 -13.53
CA GLY A 194 9.62 4.82 -13.07
C GLY A 194 8.65 4.47 -14.20
N ARG A 195 8.77 5.14 -15.36
CA ARG A 195 7.98 4.81 -16.56
C ARG A 195 8.35 3.45 -17.15
N ALA A 196 9.64 3.11 -17.17
CA ALA A 196 10.12 1.83 -17.70
C ALA A 196 9.63 0.64 -16.85
N VAL A 197 9.67 0.75 -15.53
CA VAL A 197 9.12 -0.26 -14.60
C VAL A 197 7.62 -0.43 -14.82
N PHE A 198 6.88 0.67 -14.92
CA PHE A 198 5.45 0.61 -15.19
C PHE A 198 5.14 -0.05 -16.54
N TRP A 199 5.90 0.30 -17.59
CA TRP A 199 5.75 -0.27 -18.93
C TRP A 199 6.02 -1.78 -18.93
N ASP A 200 7.08 -2.23 -18.24
CA ASP A 200 7.40 -3.66 -18.12
C ASP A 200 6.25 -4.44 -17.45
N ILE A 201 5.75 -3.95 -16.31
CA ILE A 201 4.63 -4.58 -15.60
C ILE A 201 3.33 -4.54 -16.41
N LYS A 202 3.08 -3.44 -17.13
CA LYS A 202 1.89 -3.32 -17.99
C LYS A 202 1.90 -4.35 -19.13
N ASN A 203 3.07 -4.66 -19.68
CA ASN A 203 3.19 -5.62 -20.78
C ASN A 203 3.03 -7.09 -20.35
N ARG A 204 3.20 -7.40 -19.06
CA ARG A 204 2.94 -8.75 -18.52
C ARG A 204 1.44 -9.11 -18.49
N LEU A 205 0.55 -8.13 -18.62
CA LEU A 205 -0.89 -8.30 -18.47
C LEU A 205 -1.61 -8.22 -19.82
N PRO A 206 -2.32 -9.29 -20.24
CA PRO A 206 -3.18 -9.23 -21.42
C PRO A 206 -4.36 -8.28 -21.21
N ARG A 207 -4.54 -7.32 -22.13
CA ARG A 207 -5.61 -6.29 -22.05
C ARG A 207 -7.03 -6.85 -22.01
N SER A 208 -7.23 -8.09 -22.47
CA SER A 208 -8.51 -8.81 -22.41
C SER A 208 -8.91 -9.15 -20.98
N ILE A 209 -7.94 -9.48 -20.13
CA ILE A 209 -8.15 -9.89 -18.74
C ILE A 209 -8.25 -8.66 -17.83
N THR A 210 -7.23 -7.79 -17.88
CA THR A 210 -7.17 -6.57 -17.08
C THR A 210 -6.25 -5.55 -17.76
N THR A 211 -6.28 -4.30 -17.31
CA THR A 211 -5.30 -3.29 -17.71
C THR A 211 -4.81 -2.56 -16.49
N ILE A 212 -3.69 -1.87 -16.64
CA ILE A 212 -3.18 -0.93 -15.67
C ILE A 212 -3.03 0.42 -16.38
N ASP A 213 -3.56 1.46 -15.75
CA ASP A 213 -3.55 2.81 -16.29
C ASP A 213 -2.59 3.70 -15.51
N TRP A 214 -1.84 4.55 -16.23
CA TRP A 214 -0.82 5.40 -15.61
C TRP A 214 -1.45 6.45 -14.70
N ASP A 215 -2.60 7.01 -15.10
CA ASP A 215 -3.28 8.08 -14.38
C ASP A 215 -3.78 7.65 -12.99
N SER A 216 -4.15 6.37 -12.82
CA SER A 216 -4.55 5.79 -11.53
C SER A 216 -3.39 5.18 -10.74
N SER A 217 -2.17 5.22 -11.30
CA SER A 217 -0.97 4.64 -10.71
C SER A 217 -0.01 5.69 -10.19
N PHE A 218 0.85 5.27 -9.25
CA PHE A 218 1.91 6.11 -8.69
C PHE A 218 3.20 5.31 -8.61
N VAL A 219 4.30 5.91 -9.05
CA VAL A 219 5.63 5.30 -8.99
C VAL A 219 6.57 6.24 -8.25
N SER A 220 7.11 5.76 -7.13
CA SER A 220 8.14 6.48 -6.37
C SER A 220 9.50 5.84 -6.62
N VAL A 221 10.50 6.66 -6.94
CA VAL A 221 11.88 6.21 -7.08
C VAL A 221 12.72 6.81 -5.96
N TYR A 222 13.41 5.96 -5.22
CA TYR A 222 14.47 6.32 -4.27
C TYR A 222 15.80 6.07 -4.94
N SER A 223 16.63 7.12 -5.00
CA SER A 223 17.91 7.13 -5.71
C SER A 223 18.90 8.03 -4.96
N LYS A 224 20.10 8.20 -5.50
CA LYS A 224 21.07 9.17 -4.95
C LYS A 224 20.51 10.60 -4.88
N ASP A 225 19.63 10.98 -5.80
CA ASP A 225 19.06 12.32 -5.92
C ASP A 225 17.74 12.47 -5.16
N ASN A 226 17.05 11.34 -4.94
CA ASN A 226 15.75 11.24 -4.28
C ASN A 226 15.85 10.55 -2.90
N PRO A 227 15.83 11.32 -1.80
CA PRO A 227 16.02 10.77 -0.45
C PRO A 227 14.76 10.15 0.17
N ASN A 228 13.58 10.35 -0.43
CA ASN A 228 12.30 9.93 0.13
C ASN A 228 11.70 8.80 -0.72
N LEU A 229 11.16 7.77 -0.07
CA LEU A 229 10.30 6.78 -0.70
C LEU A 229 8.84 7.05 -0.28
N LEU A 230 7.95 7.21 -1.26
CA LEU A 230 6.56 7.62 -1.05
C LEU A 230 5.60 6.51 -1.49
N PHE A 231 4.49 6.32 -0.76
CA PHE A 231 3.37 5.46 -1.18
C PHE A 231 2.07 5.85 -0.47
N ALA A 232 0.93 5.38 -0.97
CA ALA A 232 -0.30 5.29 -0.20
C ALA A 232 -0.72 3.84 0.00
N MET A 233 -1.22 3.52 1.19
CA MET A 233 -1.78 2.20 1.49
C MET A 233 -2.94 2.36 2.46
N CYS A 234 -4.06 1.69 2.19
CA CYS A 234 -5.25 1.67 3.07
C CYS A 234 -5.75 3.07 3.51
N GLY A 235 -5.60 4.09 2.66
CA GLY A 235 -6.02 5.46 2.95
C GLY A 235 -4.97 6.33 3.67
N PHE A 236 -3.84 5.75 4.07
CA PHE A 236 -2.71 6.49 4.64
C PHE A 236 -1.71 6.85 3.54
N GLU A 237 -1.18 8.08 3.60
CA GLU A 237 -0.04 8.48 2.77
C GLU A 237 1.23 8.42 3.60
N CYS A 238 2.16 7.58 3.17
CA CYS A 238 3.38 7.28 3.91
C CYS A 238 4.60 7.81 3.17
N ARG A 239 5.54 8.38 3.93
CA ARG A 239 6.87 8.75 3.49
C ARG A 239 7.88 8.03 4.37
N ILE A 240 8.82 7.34 3.73
CA ILE A 240 9.98 6.77 4.40
C ILE A 240 11.20 7.63 4.07
N LEU A 241 11.84 8.14 5.11
CA LEU A 241 13.11 8.86 5.05
C LEU A 241 14.12 8.10 5.92
N PRO A 242 15.14 7.44 5.33
CA PRO A 242 16.15 6.73 6.08
C PRO A 242 17.04 7.68 6.90
N SER A 243 17.41 7.28 8.11
CA SER A 243 18.27 8.10 8.99
C SER A 243 19.63 8.44 8.35
N CYS A 244 20.17 7.57 7.49
CA CYS A 244 21.41 7.84 6.74
C CYS A 244 21.33 9.04 5.77
N ARG A 245 20.12 9.46 5.40
CA ARG A 245 19.85 10.62 4.52
C ARG A 245 19.38 11.86 5.29
N ALA A 246 19.21 11.76 6.60
CA ALA A 246 18.67 12.82 7.46
C ALA A 246 19.73 13.26 8.49
N PRO A 247 20.70 14.11 8.10
CA PRO A 247 21.82 14.45 8.99
C PRO A 247 21.47 15.32 10.20
N ASN A 248 20.22 15.79 10.40
CA ASN A 248 19.88 16.77 11.47
C ASN A 248 18.39 16.85 11.88
N GLN A 249 17.58 15.78 11.79
CA GLN A 249 16.23 15.81 12.36
C GLN A 249 16.23 15.24 13.78
N THR A 250 16.25 16.13 14.77
CA THR A 250 15.83 15.83 16.14
C THR A 250 14.41 15.27 16.10
N THR A 251 14.26 14.05 16.61
CA THR A 251 12.99 13.37 16.81
C THR A 251 12.16 14.10 17.86
N ASP A 252 11.42 15.14 17.46
CA ASP A 252 10.39 15.74 18.30
C ASP A 252 9.11 14.89 18.24
N ALA A 253 9.13 13.80 18.99
CA ALA A 253 7.95 13.00 19.30
C ALA A 253 7.66 13.12 20.80
N ASN A 254 7.18 14.28 21.24
CA ASN A 254 6.61 14.47 22.56
C ASN A 254 5.35 15.36 22.44
N LEU A 255 4.22 14.72 22.16
CA LEU A 255 2.91 15.29 22.49
C LEU A 255 2.56 14.82 23.91
N PRO A 256 2.30 15.72 24.87
CA PRO A 256 1.91 15.33 26.21
C PRO A 256 0.51 14.69 26.18
N SER A 257 0.44 13.42 26.56
CA SER A 257 -0.79 12.70 26.87
C SER A 257 -1.30 13.19 28.24
N GLY A 258 -2.42 13.91 28.22
CA GLY A 258 -3.16 14.27 29.43
C GLY A 258 -4.39 13.38 29.56
N VAL A 259 -4.42 12.51 30.56
CA VAL A 259 -5.58 11.67 30.91
C VAL A 259 -6.53 12.49 31.78
N TRP A 260 -7.79 12.63 31.37
CA TRP A 260 -8.87 13.19 32.21
C TRP A 260 -10.11 12.28 32.19
N HIS A 261 -10.81 12.24 33.32
CA HIS A 261 -11.95 11.36 33.58
C HIS A 261 -13.21 11.76 32.79
N LEU A 262 -13.92 10.76 32.27
CA LEU A 262 -15.21 10.89 31.58
C LEU A 262 -16.33 11.20 32.59
N GLN A 263 -17.20 12.16 32.25
CA GLN A 263 -18.54 12.29 32.84
C GLN A 263 -19.59 11.67 31.90
N ASN A 264 -20.56 11.04 32.53
CA ASN A 264 -21.33 9.89 32.05
C ASN A 264 -22.51 10.25 31.11
N GLU A 265 -22.90 9.31 30.26
CA GLU A 265 -24.14 9.34 29.43
C GLU A 265 -25.43 9.32 30.29
N GLU A 266 -25.31 9.00 31.58
CA GLU A 266 -26.42 8.86 32.54
C GLU A 266 -27.21 10.16 32.81
N LEU A 267 -26.74 11.31 32.32
CA LEU A 267 -27.36 12.62 32.58
C LEU A 267 -28.33 13.10 31.47
N GLY A 268 -28.66 12.26 30.49
CA GLY A 268 -29.64 12.60 29.44
C GLY A 268 -29.11 13.59 28.37
N GLY A 269 -27.79 13.68 28.21
CA GLY A 269 -27.13 14.45 27.16
C GLY A 269 -27.06 13.70 25.82
N LEU A 270 -26.66 14.41 24.75
CA LEU A 270 -26.58 13.84 23.39
C LEU A 270 -25.43 12.84 23.15
N GLY A 271 -24.50 12.69 24.11
CA GLY A 271 -23.38 11.73 23.99
C GLY A 271 -22.37 12.03 22.87
N MET A 272 -22.27 13.28 22.40
CA MET A 272 -21.38 13.63 21.28
C MET A 272 -19.91 13.63 21.68
N LEU A 273 -19.07 12.92 20.92
CA LEU A 273 -17.60 12.96 21.05
C LEU A 273 -17.02 14.17 20.33
N SER A 274 -16.10 14.89 20.99
CA SER A 274 -15.49 16.11 20.47
C SER A 274 -14.09 15.88 19.88
N MET A 275 -13.84 16.47 18.71
CA MET A 275 -12.52 16.56 18.07
C MET A 275 -12.26 17.97 17.48
N GLY A 276 -13.18 18.92 17.68
CA GLY A 276 -13.14 20.27 17.09
C GLY A 276 -12.56 21.35 18.01
N HIS A 277 -12.53 21.12 19.32
CA HIS A 277 -11.98 22.05 20.32
C HIS A 277 -10.46 21.89 20.44
N VAL A 278 -9.76 22.04 19.32
CA VAL A 278 -8.30 21.93 19.21
C VAL A 278 -7.74 23.20 18.61
N LEU A 279 -6.58 23.63 19.11
CA LEU A 279 -5.79 24.69 18.50
C LEU A 279 -5.14 24.14 17.22
N ILE A 280 -5.57 24.66 16.07
CA ILE A 280 -5.02 24.27 14.77
C ILE A 280 -3.66 24.95 14.61
N PRO A 281 -2.56 24.18 14.47
CA PRO A 281 -1.26 24.76 14.19
C PRO A 281 -1.29 25.46 12.83
N GLN A 282 -0.85 26.71 12.81
CA GLN A 282 -0.75 27.52 11.60
C GLN A 282 0.70 28.00 11.46
N SER A 283 1.31 27.66 10.33
CA SER A 283 2.56 28.24 9.87
C SER A 283 2.26 29.21 8.71
N ASP A 284 3.22 30.05 8.28
CA ASP A 284 2.98 30.86 7.06
C ASP A 284 2.56 29.94 5.90
N LEU A 285 1.62 30.40 5.07
CA LEU A 285 1.10 29.60 3.96
C LEU A 285 2.05 29.56 2.75
N ARG A 286 3.09 30.40 2.76
CA ARG A 286 4.05 30.57 1.67
C ARG A 286 5.17 29.53 1.71
N TRP A 287 5.87 29.42 2.84
CA TRP A 287 6.92 28.43 3.13
C TRP A 287 6.38 27.01 3.44
N SER A 288 5.18 26.83 4.02
CA SER A 288 4.61 25.50 4.34
C SER A 288 4.30 24.65 3.11
N LYS A 289 4.17 25.28 1.94
CA LYS A 289 4.08 24.57 0.66
C LYS A 289 5.44 24.08 0.15
N GLN A 290 6.53 24.69 0.62
CA GLN A 290 7.88 24.46 0.11
C GLN A 290 8.71 23.57 1.04
N THR A 291 8.59 23.77 2.35
CA THR A 291 9.34 23.10 3.39
C THR A 291 8.42 22.71 4.54
N ASP A 292 8.68 21.58 5.20
CA ASP A 292 8.08 21.26 6.51
C ASP A 292 8.63 22.25 7.53
N VAL A 293 7.92 23.36 7.74
CA VAL A 293 8.34 24.32 8.75
C VAL A 293 7.41 24.32 9.93
N GLY A 294 8.03 24.38 11.11
CA GLY A 294 7.37 24.18 12.39
C GLY A 294 6.20 25.15 12.63
N ILE A 295 5.51 24.90 13.73
CA ILE A 295 4.32 25.65 14.12
C ILE A 295 4.74 27.04 14.58
N THR A 296 4.26 28.10 13.91
CA THR A 296 4.56 29.50 14.31
C THR A 296 3.40 30.18 15.03
N HIS A 297 2.16 29.80 14.72
CA HIS A 297 0.95 30.35 15.30
C HIS A 297 -0.06 29.22 15.58
N PHE A 298 -1.07 29.50 16.38
CA PHE A 298 -2.21 28.61 16.59
C PHE A 298 -3.51 29.37 16.31
N ARG A 299 -4.45 28.72 15.65
CA ARG A 299 -5.81 29.23 15.41
C ARG A 299 -6.81 28.37 16.16
N SER A 300 -7.76 29.00 16.88
CA SER A 300 -8.82 28.24 17.53
C SER A 300 -9.73 27.55 16.49
N GLY A 301 -9.97 26.25 16.66
CA GLY A 301 -10.87 25.47 15.80
C GLY A 301 -12.35 25.80 16.00
N MET A 302 -12.78 26.05 17.25
CA MET A 302 -14.15 26.40 17.63
C MET A 302 -14.15 27.41 18.79
N SER A 303 -15.17 28.26 18.87
CA SER A 303 -15.37 29.20 19.99
C SER A 303 -15.87 28.45 21.22
N HIS A 304 -15.36 28.80 22.40
CA HIS A 304 -15.86 28.34 23.69
C HIS A 304 -15.73 29.48 24.71
N ASP A 305 -16.49 29.39 25.80
CA ASP A 305 -16.39 30.32 26.93
C ASP A 305 -15.00 30.19 27.58
N GLU A 306 -14.45 31.31 28.04
CA GLU A 306 -13.09 31.38 28.59
C GLU A 306 -12.90 30.32 29.71
N ASP A 307 -11.85 29.51 29.58
CA ASP A 307 -11.38 28.47 30.52
C ASP A 307 -12.04 27.06 30.51
N GLN A 308 -12.99 26.76 29.62
CA GLN A 308 -13.54 25.39 29.48
C GLN A 308 -12.96 24.59 28.30
N VAL A 309 -12.02 23.68 28.58
CA VAL A 309 -11.48 22.75 27.57
C VAL A 309 -12.34 21.50 27.48
N ILE A 310 -12.98 21.29 26.33
CA ILE A 310 -13.67 20.03 26.02
C ILE A 310 -12.62 18.96 25.68
N PRO A 311 -12.63 17.78 26.34
CA PRO A 311 -11.67 16.72 26.04
C PRO A 311 -11.72 16.29 24.57
N ASN A 312 -10.55 16.16 23.96
CA ASN A 312 -10.41 15.72 22.58
C ASN A 312 -10.26 14.19 22.52
N LEU A 313 -11.01 13.56 21.62
CA LEU A 313 -10.95 12.13 21.36
C LEU A 313 -9.53 11.61 21.06
N PHE A 314 -8.69 12.41 20.38
CA PHE A 314 -7.32 11.99 20.02
C PHE A 314 -6.44 11.65 21.24
N SER A 315 -6.70 12.24 22.40
CA SER A 315 -5.96 11.93 23.63
C SER A 315 -6.36 10.59 24.27
N TYR A 316 -7.52 10.04 23.89
CA TYR A 316 -8.07 8.79 24.43
C TYR A 316 -7.86 7.59 23.51
N ILE A 317 -7.43 7.83 22.27
CA ILE A 317 -7.10 6.78 21.32
C ILE A 317 -5.58 6.58 21.38
N LEU A 318 -5.15 5.36 21.71
CA LEU A 318 -3.73 5.01 21.65
C LEU A 318 -3.25 5.08 20.20
N THR A 319 -2.01 5.49 20.01
CA THR A 319 -1.43 5.49 18.67
C THR A 319 -1.18 4.06 18.21
N TRP A 320 -1.31 3.81 16.90
CA TRP A 320 -1.02 2.51 16.30
C TRP A 320 0.39 2.01 16.64
N GLU A 321 1.39 2.90 16.72
CA GLU A 321 2.76 2.50 17.08
C GLU A 321 2.85 1.93 18.50
N THR A 322 2.19 2.59 19.46
CA THR A 322 2.09 2.10 20.84
C THR A 322 1.37 0.76 20.88
N GLU A 323 0.21 0.64 20.21
CA GLU A 323 -0.54 -0.62 20.18
C GLU A 323 0.27 -1.77 19.56
N PHE A 324 1.03 -1.53 18.49
CA PHE A 324 1.87 -2.57 17.88
C PHE A 324 3.01 -3.00 18.80
N ARG A 325 3.68 -2.07 19.50
CA ARG A 325 4.73 -2.40 20.48
C ARG A 325 4.18 -3.17 21.67
N ASP A 326 3.05 -2.70 22.22
CA ASP A 326 2.41 -3.35 23.35
C ASP A 326 1.90 -4.74 22.97
N SER A 327 1.29 -4.88 21.79
CA SER A 327 0.85 -6.17 21.25
C SER A 327 2.01 -7.17 21.15
N GLN A 328 3.17 -6.77 20.61
CA GLN A 328 4.35 -7.64 20.54
C GLN A 328 4.77 -8.14 21.94
N SER A 329 4.82 -7.23 22.92
CA SER A 329 5.20 -7.57 24.30
C SER A 329 4.18 -8.51 24.96
N VAL A 330 2.89 -8.16 24.89
CA VAL A 330 1.80 -8.91 25.52
C VAL A 330 1.65 -10.31 24.92
N TRP A 331 1.75 -10.46 23.59
CA TRP A 331 1.68 -11.78 22.95
C TRP A 331 2.91 -12.65 23.28
N ALA A 332 4.10 -12.06 23.40
CA ALA A 332 5.29 -12.79 23.84
C ALA A 332 5.15 -13.29 25.28
N GLU A 333 4.68 -12.43 26.20
CA GLU A 333 4.43 -12.81 27.59
C GLU A 333 3.32 -13.88 27.70
N TYR A 334 2.24 -13.73 26.91
CA TYR A 334 1.17 -14.72 26.85
C TYR A 334 1.68 -16.09 26.40
N ALA A 335 2.55 -16.13 25.37
CA ALA A 335 3.14 -17.37 24.89
C ALA A 335 3.97 -18.07 25.97
N LEU A 336 4.77 -17.31 26.73
CA LEU A 336 5.55 -17.83 27.86
C LEU A 336 4.64 -18.39 28.97
N LYS A 337 3.65 -17.61 29.41
CA LYS A 337 2.69 -18.04 30.44
C LYS A 337 1.92 -19.28 30.02
N ARG A 338 1.55 -19.39 28.74
CA ARG A 338 0.88 -20.58 28.19
C ARG A 338 1.79 -21.81 28.23
N GLN A 339 3.08 -21.65 27.92
CA GLN A 339 4.06 -22.74 28.03
C GLN A 339 4.25 -23.19 29.49
N GLU A 340 4.36 -22.24 30.42
CA GLU A 340 4.45 -22.52 31.85
C GLU A 340 3.21 -23.23 32.40
N ALA A 341 2.01 -22.77 32.03
CA ALA A 341 0.76 -23.39 32.42
C ALA A 341 0.66 -24.84 31.91
N ASN A 342 1.00 -25.07 30.63
CA ASN A 342 1.06 -26.41 30.04
C ASN A 342 2.07 -27.30 30.78
N ALA A 343 3.26 -26.79 31.12
CA ALA A 343 4.27 -27.53 31.88
C ALA A 343 3.80 -27.89 33.30
N GLN A 344 2.95 -27.04 33.89
CA GLN A 344 2.33 -27.27 35.20
C GLN A 344 1.01 -28.06 35.12
N ASN A 345 0.58 -28.50 33.93
CA ASN A 345 -0.73 -29.11 33.67
C ASN A 345 -1.90 -28.31 34.27
N ARG A 346 -1.87 -26.98 34.15
CA ARG A 346 -2.90 -26.06 34.63
C ARG A 346 -3.72 -25.45 33.52
#